data_AF-A0A7W7ZCH2-F1
#
_entry.id   AF-A0A7W7ZCH2-F1
#
_cell.length_a   1.000
_cell.length_b   1.000
_cell.length_c   1.000
_cell.angle_alpha   90.00
_cell.angle_beta   90.00
_cell.angle_gamma   90.00
#
_symmetry.space_group_name_H-M   'P 1'
#
loop_
_entity.id
_entity.type
_entity.pdbx_description
1 polymer ?
#
loop_
_entity_poly.entity_id
_entity_poly.type
_entity_poly.pdbx_seq_one_letter_code
_entity_poly.pdbx_strand_id
1 'polypeptide(L)'
;MLSTRRAILSAGLLVSLSATGVSAGAQASPQTQEKAQNQSAAQAAAKPVYTAAESAIIAEMKTLRSTPDSERGAKTSAIAAEIAALPGSKNKLRLASGLSNLSTEGDFGHQSLQDVANTLTLALTQSPIVPTADKAERPASPYLELAKLVRYEHVTSTLNDPEFERAKSILVADEVEVEKADFTLTDLTGKSWTLSKLRGKVVMVNFWATWCPPCRKEMPDLDTLAHRFAKQGLVVLSLSDEDDHAKVASYISSHNINYPILLDPDGTTAKKFHVEGIPKTFIFDRSGKVAAQSIDMRTQGQFLAMLQQAGIKP
;
A
#
# COMPACT_ATOMS: atom_id res chain seq x y z
N MET A 1 -36.30 36.28 32.66
CA MET A 1 -37.74 36.31 32.97
C MET A 1 -38.40 35.09 32.34
N LEU A 2 -38.99 34.25 33.19
CA LEU A 2 -39.75 33.05 32.87
C LEU A 2 -40.96 33.38 31.97
N SER A 3 -41.35 32.44 31.09
CA SER A 3 -42.70 31.83 31.12
C SER A 3 -42.74 30.63 30.14
N THR A 4 -42.76 29.36 30.56
CA THR A 4 -43.94 28.50 30.88
C THR A 4 -45.06 28.50 29.81
N ARG A 5 -45.72 27.40 29.37
CA ARG A 5 -45.86 25.99 29.78
C ARG A 5 -46.76 25.23 28.76
N ARG A 6 -46.62 23.89 28.71
CA ARG A 6 -47.62 22.79 28.45
C ARG A 6 -48.38 22.75 27.10
N ALA A 7 -48.40 21.69 26.29
CA ALA A 7 -48.73 20.25 26.46
C ALA A 7 -50.24 19.93 26.57
N ILE A 8 -50.64 18.82 25.90
CA ILE A 8 -51.90 18.00 25.90
C ILE A 8 -52.60 18.03 24.52
N LEU A 9 -52.48 16.99 23.67
CA LEU A 9 -53.17 15.69 23.58
C LEU A 9 -54.68 15.72 23.19
N SER A 10 -54.99 14.99 22.11
CA SER A 10 -56.17 14.12 21.89
C SER A 10 -57.20 14.49 20.80
N ALA A 11 -57.26 13.57 19.83
CA ALA A 11 -58.43 12.89 19.25
C ALA A 11 -59.42 13.63 18.31
N GLY A 12 -59.31 13.27 17.02
CA GLY A 12 -60.35 12.51 16.31
C GLY A 12 -61.42 13.28 15.52
N LEU A 13 -61.43 13.12 14.19
CA LEU A 13 -62.64 12.71 13.46
C LEU A 13 -62.32 12.21 12.03
N LEU A 14 -63.08 11.21 11.63
CA LEU A 14 -63.06 10.50 10.35
C LEU A 14 -63.32 11.42 9.14
N VAL A 15 -62.66 11.14 8.01
CA VAL A 15 -63.32 11.09 6.70
C VAL A 15 -62.66 9.97 5.87
N SER A 16 -63.47 8.97 5.49
CA SER A 16 -63.16 8.00 4.45
C SER A 16 -63.18 8.67 3.08
N LEU A 17 -62.18 8.44 2.24
CA LEU A 17 -62.36 8.44 0.79
C LEU A 17 -61.41 7.42 0.15
N SER A 18 -62.01 6.41 -0.46
CA SER A 18 -61.36 5.36 -1.22
C SER A 18 -60.80 5.92 -2.53
N ALA A 19 -59.52 5.66 -2.81
CA ALA A 19 -59.01 5.66 -4.17
C ALA A 19 -57.89 4.62 -4.30
N THR A 20 -58.14 3.66 -5.16
CA THR A 20 -57.28 2.57 -5.62
C THR A 20 -55.91 3.06 -6.07
N GLY A 21 -54.84 2.49 -5.51
CA GLY A 21 -53.47 2.65 -5.97
C GLY A 21 -52.67 1.38 -5.67
N VAL A 22 -52.39 0.62 -6.72
CA VAL A 22 -51.62 -0.64 -6.72
C VAL A 22 -50.23 -0.42 -6.13
N SER A 23 -49.93 -1.09 -5.02
CA SER A 23 -48.56 -1.27 -4.53
C SER A 23 -47.89 -2.35 -5.36
N ALA A 24 -47.05 -1.95 -6.32
CA ALA A 24 -46.13 -2.85 -7.00
C ALA A 24 -44.99 -3.18 -6.04
N GLY A 25 -45.15 -4.27 -5.27
CA GLY A 25 -44.02 -4.96 -4.68
C GLY A 25 -43.19 -5.55 -5.81
N ALA A 26 -42.03 -4.96 -6.09
CA ALA A 26 -41.06 -5.52 -7.03
C ALA A 26 -40.52 -6.84 -6.46
N GLN A 27 -41.17 -7.95 -6.79
CA GLN A 27 -40.58 -9.27 -6.63
C GLN A 27 -39.40 -9.36 -7.60
N ALA A 28 -38.18 -9.40 -7.05
CA ALA A 28 -36.99 -9.70 -7.82
C ALA A 28 -37.17 -11.05 -8.54
N SER A 29 -36.82 -11.11 -9.82
CA SER A 29 -37.01 -12.32 -10.63
C SER A 29 -36.22 -13.52 -10.05
N PRO A 30 -36.62 -14.77 -10.32
CA PRO A 30 -35.89 -15.96 -9.87
C PRO A 30 -34.40 -15.91 -10.28
N GLN A 31 -34.10 -15.34 -11.45
CA GLN A 31 -32.73 -15.13 -11.93
C GLN A 31 -31.95 -14.08 -11.13
N THR A 32 -32.63 -13.11 -10.51
CA THR A 32 -32.01 -12.08 -9.67
C THR A 32 -31.73 -12.62 -8.26
N GLN A 33 -32.59 -13.51 -7.76
CA GLN A 33 -32.36 -14.23 -6.49
C GLN A 33 -31.25 -15.27 -6.61
N GLU A 34 -31.18 -15.99 -7.74
CA GLU A 34 -30.11 -16.94 -8.04
C GLU A 34 -28.75 -16.24 -8.24
N LYS A 35 -28.72 -15.05 -8.87
CA LYS A 35 -27.51 -14.21 -8.92
C LYS A 35 -27.09 -13.69 -7.55
N ALA A 36 -28.03 -13.28 -6.70
CA ALA A 36 -27.74 -12.80 -5.35
C ALA A 36 -27.25 -13.95 -4.43
N GLN A 37 -27.82 -15.15 -4.57
CA GLN A 37 -27.37 -16.35 -3.86
C GLN A 37 -26.01 -16.85 -4.38
N ASN A 38 -25.75 -16.81 -5.69
CA ASN A 38 -24.46 -17.18 -6.26
C ASN A 38 -23.35 -16.14 -5.99
N GLN A 39 -23.69 -14.85 -5.83
CA GLN A 39 -22.75 -13.83 -5.36
C GLN A 39 -22.46 -13.97 -3.86
N SER A 40 -23.47 -14.32 -3.05
CA SER A 40 -23.30 -14.63 -1.62
C SER A 40 -22.49 -15.91 -1.37
N ALA A 41 -22.55 -16.89 -2.27
CA ALA A 41 -21.81 -18.15 -2.15
C ALA A 41 -20.35 -18.04 -2.63
N ALA A 42 -20.05 -17.09 -3.52
CA ALA A 42 -18.69 -16.83 -4.00
C ALA A 42 -17.80 -16.06 -3.00
N GLN A 43 -18.35 -15.63 -1.86
CA GLN A 43 -17.66 -14.81 -0.85
C GLN A 43 -17.92 -15.31 0.58
N ALA A 44 -17.52 -16.55 0.85
CA ALA A 44 -17.13 -16.96 2.20
C ALA A 44 -16.12 -18.10 2.10
N ALA A 45 -14.92 -17.81 1.59
CA ALA A 45 -13.80 -18.74 1.79
C ALA A 45 -13.64 -18.91 3.31
N ALA A 46 -13.81 -20.15 3.80
CA ALA A 46 -13.63 -20.45 5.21
C ALA A 46 -12.24 -19.94 5.66
N LYS A 47 -12.20 -19.26 6.82
CA LYS A 47 -10.94 -18.77 7.38
C LYS A 47 -9.93 -19.91 7.45
N PRO A 48 -8.66 -19.69 7.07
CA PRO A 48 -7.65 -20.75 7.14
C PRO A 48 -7.54 -21.25 8.58
N VAL A 49 -7.58 -22.58 8.73
CA VAL A 49 -7.29 -23.24 10.00
C VAL A 49 -5.78 -23.45 10.05
N TYR A 50 -5.15 -22.94 11.12
CA TYR A 50 -3.71 -23.04 11.33
C TYR A 50 -3.39 -24.13 12.35
N THR A 51 -2.27 -24.81 12.14
CA THR A 51 -1.69 -25.70 13.17
C THR A 51 -1.16 -24.89 14.36
N ALA A 52 -0.78 -25.57 15.45
CA ALA A 52 -0.15 -24.91 16.60
C ALA A 52 1.18 -24.22 16.21
N ALA A 53 2.01 -24.88 15.40
CA ALA A 53 3.27 -24.31 14.92
C ALA A 53 3.05 -23.08 14.03
N GLU A 54 2.11 -23.16 13.08
CA GLU A 54 1.75 -22.01 12.24
C GLU A 54 1.19 -20.85 13.08
N SER A 55 0.39 -21.14 14.11
CA SER A 55 -0.17 -20.12 15.00
C SER A 55 0.89 -19.43 15.85
N ALA A 56 1.94 -20.15 16.27
CA ALA A 56 3.08 -19.57 16.98
C ALA A 56 3.84 -18.58 16.08
N ILE A 57 4.16 -18.96 14.85
CA ILE A 57 4.78 -18.09 13.85
C ILE A 57 3.95 -16.82 13.63
N ILE A 58 2.62 -16.94 13.51
CA ILE A 58 1.73 -15.78 13.37
C ILE A 58 1.83 -14.84 14.58
N ALA A 59 1.93 -15.40 15.79
CA ALA A 59 2.09 -14.60 17.00
C ALA A 59 3.43 -13.83 16.98
N GLU A 60 4.51 -14.46 16.54
CA GLU A 60 5.81 -13.81 16.40
C GLU A 60 5.80 -12.68 15.36
N MET A 61 5.27 -12.95 14.16
CA MET A 61 5.14 -11.96 13.09
C MET A 61 4.42 -10.70 13.55
N LYS A 62 3.37 -10.83 14.38
CA LYS A 62 2.62 -9.67 14.92
C LYS A 62 3.47 -8.74 15.79
N THR A 63 4.58 -9.23 16.35
CA THR A 63 5.48 -8.43 17.19
C THR A 63 6.55 -7.69 16.40
N LEU A 64 6.71 -7.94 15.08
CA LEU A 64 7.80 -7.35 14.30
C LEU A 64 7.79 -5.82 14.34
N ARG A 65 6.62 -5.18 14.15
CA ARG A 65 6.49 -3.72 14.18
C ARG A 65 6.86 -3.09 15.53
N SER A 66 6.69 -3.81 16.63
CA SER A 66 7.07 -3.34 17.97
C SER A 66 8.47 -3.80 18.39
N THR A 67 9.13 -4.64 17.58
CA THR A 67 10.51 -5.08 17.83
C THR A 67 11.46 -3.92 17.52
N PRO A 68 12.50 -3.64 18.36
CA PRO A 68 13.49 -2.61 18.09
C PRO A 68 14.12 -2.76 16.70
N ASP A 69 14.35 -1.65 15.99
CA ASP A 69 14.85 -1.66 14.62
C ASP A 69 16.17 -2.46 14.50
N SER A 70 17.06 -2.37 15.51
CA SER A 70 18.33 -3.11 15.58
C SER A 70 18.20 -4.63 15.67
N GLU A 71 17.07 -5.14 16.14
CA GLU A 71 16.82 -6.58 16.35
C GLU A 71 15.89 -7.16 15.28
N ARG A 72 15.15 -6.29 14.57
CA ARG A 72 14.05 -6.70 13.70
C ARG A 72 14.52 -7.56 12.53
N GLY A 73 15.68 -7.25 11.93
CA GLY A 73 16.28 -8.06 10.87
C GLY A 73 16.55 -9.50 11.30
N ALA A 74 17.28 -9.68 12.40
CA ALA A 74 17.61 -11.00 12.93
C ALA A 74 16.36 -11.82 13.31
N LYS A 75 15.35 -11.16 13.90
CA LYS A 75 14.07 -11.79 14.21
C LYS A 75 13.32 -12.22 12.96
N THR A 76 13.31 -11.40 11.91
CA THR A 76 12.71 -11.74 10.61
C THR A 76 13.38 -12.96 9.98
N SER A 77 14.71 -13.05 10.00
CA SER A 77 15.43 -14.25 9.53
C SER A 77 15.06 -15.50 10.33
N ALA A 78 14.90 -15.40 11.64
CA ALA A 78 14.47 -16.53 12.47
C ALA A 78 13.06 -17.02 12.08
N ILE A 79 12.10 -16.10 11.96
CA ILE A 79 10.74 -16.42 11.51
C ILE A 79 10.75 -17.02 10.09
N ALA A 80 11.58 -16.50 9.18
CA ALA A 80 11.73 -17.03 7.83
C ALA A 80 12.19 -18.50 7.85
N ALA A 81 13.19 -18.82 8.69
CA ALA A 81 13.67 -20.19 8.88
C ALA A 81 12.58 -21.12 9.45
N GLU A 82 11.77 -20.66 10.41
CA GLU A 82 10.65 -21.43 10.95
C GLU A 82 9.58 -21.72 9.89
N ILE A 83 9.21 -20.71 9.09
CA ILE A 83 8.28 -20.90 7.96
C ILE A 83 8.87 -21.88 6.95
N ALA A 84 10.15 -21.78 6.62
CA ALA A 84 10.83 -22.66 5.68
C ALA A 84 10.80 -24.12 6.14
N ALA A 85 10.86 -24.38 7.44
CA ALA A 85 10.79 -25.72 8.04
C ALA A 85 9.38 -26.35 8.04
N LEU A 86 8.31 -25.55 7.83
CA LEU A 86 6.94 -26.09 7.73
C LEU A 86 6.78 -27.00 6.48
N PRO A 87 5.91 -28.02 6.53
CA PRO A 87 5.52 -28.77 5.34
C PRO A 87 4.92 -27.86 4.25
N GLY A 88 5.08 -28.24 2.98
CA GLY A 88 4.48 -27.53 1.86
C GLY A 88 2.96 -27.44 1.99
N SER A 89 2.42 -26.23 2.09
CA SER A 89 0.98 -26.00 2.26
C SER A 89 0.58 -24.60 1.81
N LYS A 90 -0.73 -24.40 1.56
CA LYS A 90 -1.28 -23.05 1.32
C LYS A 90 -1.06 -22.11 2.51
N ASN A 91 -0.99 -22.64 3.74
CA ASN A 91 -0.71 -21.83 4.92
C ASN A 91 0.76 -21.39 4.97
N LYS A 92 1.71 -22.27 4.64
CA LYS A 92 3.13 -21.91 4.51
C LYS A 92 3.32 -20.76 3.52
N LEU A 93 2.67 -20.83 2.35
CA LEU A 93 2.71 -19.76 1.37
C LEU A 93 2.12 -18.45 1.90
N ARG A 94 0.99 -18.50 2.61
CA ARG A 94 0.40 -17.32 3.27
C ARG A 94 1.32 -16.70 4.32
N LEU A 95 2.02 -17.51 5.11
CA LEU A 95 2.96 -17.03 6.11
C LEU A 95 4.19 -16.39 5.47
N ALA A 96 4.78 -17.04 4.45
CA ALA A 96 5.93 -16.51 3.72
C ALA A 96 5.60 -15.18 3.03
N SER A 97 4.44 -15.10 2.37
CA SER A 97 3.90 -13.88 1.76
C SER A 97 3.63 -12.79 2.81
N GLY A 98 3.02 -13.15 3.94
CA GLY A 98 2.81 -12.24 5.05
C GLY A 98 4.11 -11.68 5.65
N LEU A 99 5.16 -12.51 5.76
CA LEU A 99 6.47 -12.08 6.24
C LEU A 99 7.15 -11.13 5.25
N SER A 100 7.07 -11.43 3.95
CA SER A 100 7.53 -10.54 2.88
C SER A 100 6.99 -9.12 3.04
N ASN A 101 5.66 -8.98 3.16
CA ASN A 101 4.99 -7.69 3.32
C ASN A 101 5.35 -6.94 4.63
N LEU A 102 5.82 -7.65 5.67
CA LEU A 102 6.27 -7.02 6.92
C LEU A 102 7.75 -6.66 6.90
N SER A 103 8.55 -7.37 6.10
CA SER A 103 10.01 -7.29 6.10
C SER A 103 10.58 -6.11 5.29
N THR A 104 9.73 -5.28 4.71
CA THR A 104 10.08 -4.12 3.88
C THR A 104 9.78 -2.78 4.55
N GLU A 105 9.16 -2.79 5.74
CA GLU A 105 8.82 -1.60 6.54
C GLU A 105 10.04 -1.13 7.39
N GLY A 106 11.01 -0.48 6.73
CA GLY A 106 12.25 0.01 7.33
C GLY A 106 13.52 -0.69 6.82
N ASP A 107 14.56 -0.74 7.65
CA ASP A 107 15.83 -1.40 7.31
C ASP A 107 15.98 -2.72 8.06
N PHE A 108 15.78 -3.83 7.34
CA PHE A 108 15.96 -5.19 7.86
C PHE A 108 17.34 -5.76 7.50
N GLY A 109 18.12 -5.06 6.67
CA GLY A 109 19.35 -5.56 6.08
C GLY A 109 19.14 -6.55 4.92
N HIS A 110 20.09 -6.55 3.99
CA HIS A 110 20.03 -7.36 2.75
C HIS A 110 19.92 -8.87 3.02
N GLN A 111 20.67 -9.39 4.00
CA GLN A 111 20.63 -10.81 4.34
C GLN A 111 19.24 -11.25 4.81
N SER A 112 18.59 -10.49 5.69
CA SER A 112 17.26 -10.83 6.20
C SER A 112 16.22 -10.81 5.07
N LEU A 113 16.32 -9.84 4.15
CA LEU A 113 15.47 -9.78 2.96
C LEU A 113 15.73 -10.97 2.02
N GLN A 114 16.98 -11.42 1.89
CA GLN A 114 17.34 -12.59 1.11
C GLN A 114 16.77 -13.88 1.74
N ASP A 115 16.78 -14.01 3.06
CA ASP A 115 16.20 -15.15 3.78
C ASP A 115 14.67 -15.21 3.57
N VAL A 116 14.00 -14.06 3.60
CA VAL A 116 12.57 -13.94 3.29
C VAL A 116 12.28 -14.32 1.84
N ALA A 117 13.06 -13.81 0.88
CA ALA A 117 12.91 -14.16 -0.54
C ALA A 117 13.13 -15.65 -0.80
N ASN A 118 14.13 -16.26 -0.16
CA ASN A 118 14.38 -17.71 -0.23
C ASN A 118 13.20 -18.51 0.33
N THR A 119 12.64 -18.07 1.45
CA THR A 119 11.49 -18.73 2.10
C THR A 119 10.24 -18.64 1.24
N LEU A 120 9.97 -17.47 0.64
CA LEU A 120 8.86 -17.27 -0.29
C LEU A 120 9.04 -18.08 -1.59
N THR A 121 10.27 -18.13 -2.11
CA THR A 121 10.65 -18.98 -3.26
C THR A 121 10.38 -20.45 -2.98
N LEU A 122 10.77 -20.95 -1.81
CA LEU A 122 10.52 -22.32 -1.39
C LEU A 122 9.01 -22.61 -1.27
N ALA A 123 8.26 -21.70 -0.65
CA ALA A 123 6.82 -21.86 -0.46
C ALA A 123 6.07 -21.87 -1.81
N LEU A 124 6.44 -21.00 -2.75
CA LEU A 124 5.91 -20.99 -4.12
C LEU A 124 6.25 -22.28 -4.88
N THR A 125 7.49 -22.76 -4.75
CA THR A 125 7.93 -24.03 -5.37
C THR A 125 7.10 -25.22 -4.86
N GLN A 126 6.79 -25.25 -3.57
CA GLN A 126 6.03 -26.34 -2.94
C GLN A 126 4.51 -26.21 -3.10
N SER A 127 4.00 -25.03 -3.40
CA SER A 127 2.57 -24.74 -3.49
C SER A 127 2.30 -23.66 -4.54
N PRO A 128 2.59 -23.93 -5.83
CA PRO A 128 2.41 -22.94 -6.89
C PRO A 128 0.94 -22.56 -7.03
N ILE A 129 0.70 -21.30 -7.40
CA ILE A 129 -0.67 -20.79 -7.62
C ILE A 129 -0.95 -20.85 -9.11
N VAL A 130 -1.84 -21.77 -9.52
CA VAL A 130 -2.29 -21.87 -10.91
C VAL A 130 -3.35 -20.79 -11.18
N PRO A 131 -3.17 -19.92 -12.18
CA PRO A 131 -4.19 -18.95 -12.57
C PRO A 131 -5.47 -19.66 -13.03
N THR A 132 -6.64 -19.20 -12.60
CA THR A 132 -7.91 -19.64 -13.17
C THR A 132 -8.18 -18.89 -14.48
N ALA A 133 -8.63 -19.60 -15.52
CA ALA A 133 -8.72 -19.15 -16.91
C ALA A 133 -9.45 -17.81 -17.16
N ASP A 134 -10.26 -17.33 -16.21
CA ASP A 134 -11.14 -16.17 -16.42
C ASP A 134 -10.71 -14.86 -15.73
N LYS A 135 -9.63 -14.78 -14.93
CA LYS A 135 -9.47 -13.61 -14.01
C LYS A 135 -8.11 -12.99 -13.65
N ALA A 136 -6.96 -13.38 -14.19
CA ALA A 136 -5.70 -12.78 -13.71
C ALA A 136 -5.06 -11.80 -14.71
N GLU A 137 -5.59 -10.56 -14.79
CA GLU A 137 -4.89 -9.42 -15.42
C GLU A 137 -3.49 -9.22 -14.81
N ARG A 138 -3.32 -9.56 -13.52
CA ARG A 138 -2.05 -9.54 -12.79
C ARG A 138 -1.78 -10.89 -12.10
N PRO A 139 -0.52 -11.34 -11.98
CA PRO A 139 -0.11 -12.52 -11.22
C PRO A 139 -0.57 -12.44 -9.75
N ALA A 140 -0.68 -13.60 -9.11
CA ALA A 140 -1.07 -13.65 -7.70
C ALA A 140 -0.05 -12.92 -6.79
N SER A 141 -0.54 -12.33 -5.69
CA SER A 141 0.25 -11.50 -4.76
C SER A 141 1.61 -12.10 -4.38
N PRO A 142 1.73 -13.40 -4.03
CA PRO A 142 3.03 -13.95 -3.64
C PRO A 142 4.10 -13.88 -4.74
N TYR A 143 3.71 -14.00 -6.03
CA TYR A 143 4.64 -13.82 -7.15
C TYR A 143 5.04 -12.35 -7.32
N LEU A 144 4.08 -11.43 -7.19
CA LEU A 144 4.35 -9.98 -7.24
C LEU A 144 5.25 -9.52 -6.08
N GLU A 145 5.03 -10.03 -4.87
CA GLU A 145 5.83 -9.73 -3.69
C GLU A 145 7.29 -10.19 -3.87
N LEU A 146 7.50 -11.44 -4.32
CA LEU A 146 8.84 -11.93 -4.62
C LEU A 146 9.50 -11.10 -5.74
N ALA A 147 8.75 -10.73 -6.78
CA ALA A 147 9.27 -9.91 -7.87
C ALA A 147 9.65 -8.50 -7.39
N LYS A 148 8.85 -7.90 -6.48
CA LYS A 148 9.14 -6.61 -5.85
C LYS A 148 10.44 -6.70 -5.04
N LEU A 149 10.62 -7.74 -4.22
CA LEU A 149 11.87 -7.94 -3.46
C LEU A 149 13.08 -8.03 -4.40
N VAL A 150 13.03 -8.88 -5.43
CA VAL A 150 14.13 -9.05 -6.37
C VAL A 150 14.45 -7.74 -7.11
N ARG A 151 13.42 -7.00 -7.54
CA ARG A 151 13.60 -5.77 -8.33
C ARG A 151 14.08 -4.59 -7.49
N TYR A 152 13.50 -4.38 -6.31
CA TYR A 152 13.67 -3.14 -5.54
C TYR A 152 14.58 -3.27 -4.31
N GLU A 153 14.75 -4.48 -3.79
CA GLU A 153 15.70 -4.75 -2.69
C GLU A 153 16.97 -5.45 -3.16
N HIS A 154 17.07 -5.76 -4.46
CA HIS A 154 18.23 -6.40 -5.09
C HIS A 154 18.64 -7.73 -4.42
N VAL A 155 17.66 -8.47 -3.93
CA VAL A 155 17.83 -9.88 -3.54
C VAL A 155 17.71 -10.79 -4.77
N THR A 156 18.07 -12.06 -4.60
CA THR A 156 18.02 -13.06 -5.67
C THR A 156 16.92 -14.09 -5.40
N SER A 157 16.41 -14.72 -6.46
CA SER A 157 15.53 -15.90 -6.36
C SER A 157 15.88 -16.89 -7.46
N THR A 158 15.83 -18.18 -7.12
CA THR A 158 16.00 -19.30 -8.05
C THR A 158 14.67 -19.85 -8.56
N LEU A 159 13.54 -19.17 -8.30
CA LEU A 159 12.22 -19.64 -8.71
C LEU A 159 12.13 -19.69 -10.25
N ASN A 160 11.94 -20.88 -10.81
CA ASN A 160 11.68 -21.08 -12.22
C ASN A 160 10.19 -21.35 -12.44
N ASP A 161 9.40 -20.27 -12.54
CA ASP A 161 7.94 -20.33 -12.66
C ASP A 161 7.45 -19.24 -13.65
N PRO A 162 6.60 -19.58 -14.65
CA PRO A 162 6.08 -18.60 -15.60
C PRO A 162 5.34 -17.42 -14.97
N GLU A 163 4.63 -17.63 -13.85
CA GLU A 163 3.94 -16.54 -13.15
C GLU A 163 4.91 -15.58 -12.46
N PHE A 164 6.08 -16.06 -12.04
CA PHE A 164 7.14 -15.21 -11.52
C PHE A 164 7.76 -14.35 -12.64
N GLU A 165 8.00 -14.93 -13.82
CA GLU A 165 8.44 -14.16 -14.99
C GLU A 165 7.42 -13.10 -15.40
N ARG A 166 6.13 -13.45 -15.45
CA ARG A 166 5.04 -12.49 -15.69
C ARG A 166 5.02 -11.38 -14.64
N ALA A 167 5.22 -11.70 -13.36
CA ALA A 167 5.25 -10.72 -12.28
C ALA A 167 6.39 -9.72 -12.48
N LYS A 168 7.60 -10.18 -12.81
CA LYS A 168 8.73 -9.31 -13.14
C LYS A 168 8.43 -8.40 -14.34
N SER A 169 7.85 -8.94 -15.42
CA SER A 169 7.51 -8.15 -16.60
C SER A 169 6.47 -7.06 -16.31
N ILE A 170 5.48 -7.37 -15.47
CA ILE A 170 4.45 -6.39 -15.09
C ILE A 170 5.04 -5.23 -14.28
N LEU A 171 5.98 -5.49 -13.36
CA LEU A 171 6.62 -4.39 -12.62
C LEU A 171 7.41 -3.45 -13.54
N VAL A 172 8.04 -3.98 -14.59
CA VAL A 172 8.70 -3.15 -15.63
C VAL A 172 7.66 -2.32 -16.40
N ALA A 173 6.53 -2.92 -16.76
CA ALA A 173 5.47 -2.21 -17.46
C ALA A 173 4.84 -1.11 -16.60
N ASP A 174 4.56 -1.39 -15.33
CA ASP A 174 4.03 -0.41 -14.38
C ASP A 174 4.96 0.81 -14.25
N GLU A 175 6.27 0.60 -14.17
CA GLU A 175 7.23 1.71 -14.14
C GLU A 175 7.22 2.55 -15.42
N VAL A 176 7.11 1.90 -16.59
CA VAL A 176 6.99 2.62 -17.86
C VAL A 176 5.71 3.47 -17.90
N GLU A 177 4.62 3.02 -17.28
CA GLU A 177 3.41 3.81 -17.15
C GLU A 177 3.56 4.93 -16.11
N VAL A 178 4.22 4.68 -14.97
CA VAL A 178 4.55 5.70 -13.97
C VAL A 178 5.46 6.80 -14.56
N GLU A 179 6.41 6.46 -15.42
CA GLU A 179 7.26 7.43 -16.13
C GLU A 179 6.48 8.37 -17.07
N LYS A 180 5.34 7.90 -17.57
CA LYS A 180 4.42 8.68 -18.41
C LYS A 180 3.35 9.39 -17.59
N ALA A 181 3.16 8.99 -16.33
CA ALA A 181 2.15 9.56 -15.46
C ALA A 181 2.55 10.98 -15.05
N ASP A 182 1.87 11.97 -15.64
CA ASP A 182 1.96 13.36 -15.21
C ASP A 182 0.79 13.72 -14.29
N PHE A 183 1.03 14.71 -13.44
CA PHE A 183 0.01 15.30 -12.60
C PHE A 183 0.22 16.80 -12.48
N THR A 184 -0.85 17.51 -12.17
CA THR A 184 -0.78 18.87 -11.65
C THR A 184 -1.64 18.94 -10.41
N LEU A 185 -1.00 19.11 -9.25
CA LEU A 185 -1.66 19.18 -7.95
C LEU A 185 -1.29 20.49 -7.26
N THR A 186 -2.08 20.86 -6.27
CA THR A 186 -1.84 22.06 -5.45
C THR A 186 -1.35 21.65 -4.08
N ASP A 187 -0.35 22.36 -3.56
CA ASP A 187 0.14 22.14 -2.20
C ASP A 187 -0.67 22.90 -1.15
N LEU A 188 -0.41 22.61 0.13
CA LEU A 188 -1.06 23.27 1.27
C LEU A 188 -0.87 24.79 1.32
N THR A 189 0.09 25.35 0.57
CA THR A 189 0.33 26.80 0.47
C THR A 189 -0.41 27.43 -0.70
N GLY A 190 -1.12 26.64 -1.51
CA GLY A 190 -1.81 27.09 -2.72
C GLY A 190 -0.93 27.11 -3.97
N LYS A 191 0.31 26.62 -3.90
CA LYS A 191 1.20 26.57 -5.06
C LYS A 191 0.92 25.31 -5.90
N SER A 192 0.80 25.51 -7.20
CA SER A 192 0.63 24.41 -8.16
C SER A 192 1.96 23.78 -8.55
N TRP A 193 2.00 22.46 -8.62
CA TRP A 193 3.15 21.64 -9.00
C TRP A 193 2.76 20.70 -10.14
N THR A 194 3.51 20.75 -11.24
CA THR A 194 3.37 19.81 -12.37
C THR A 194 4.63 18.95 -12.45
N LEU A 195 4.51 17.62 -12.43
CA LEU A 195 5.67 16.72 -12.42
C LEU A 195 6.55 16.90 -13.67
N SER A 196 5.93 16.95 -14.85
CA SER A 196 6.66 17.13 -16.12
C SER A 196 7.46 18.44 -16.20
N LYS A 197 7.04 19.49 -15.47
CA LYS A 197 7.76 20.77 -15.39
C LYS A 197 9.01 20.71 -14.51
N LEU A 198 9.25 19.61 -13.81
CA LEU A 198 10.41 19.41 -12.94
C LEU A 198 11.56 18.66 -13.63
N ARG A 199 11.45 18.32 -14.93
CA ARG A 199 12.58 17.77 -15.69
C ARG A 199 13.82 18.65 -15.55
N GLY A 200 14.98 18.01 -15.47
CA GLY A 200 16.26 18.62 -15.09
C GLY A 200 16.57 18.54 -13.58
N LYS A 201 15.58 18.22 -12.74
CA LYS A 201 15.73 18.01 -11.28
C LYS A 201 15.59 16.53 -10.93
N VAL A 202 16.14 16.13 -9.79
CA VAL A 202 15.78 14.84 -9.19
C VAL A 202 14.50 15.06 -8.39
N VAL A 203 13.48 14.24 -8.61
CA VAL A 203 12.17 14.41 -7.94
C VAL A 203 11.85 13.17 -7.14
N MET A 204 11.59 13.34 -5.85
CA MET A 204 11.07 12.30 -4.97
C MET A 204 9.58 12.52 -4.79
N VAL A 205 8.77 11.58 -5.25
CA VAL A 205 7.31 11.58 -5.07
C VAL A 205 6.97 10.54 -4.02
N ASN A 206 6.38 10.97 -2.91
CA ASN A 206 6.04 10.13 -1.77
C ASN A 206 4.52 10.16 -1.52
N PHE A 207 3.87 9.02 -1.40
CA PHE A 207 2.45 8.91 -1.08
C PHE A 207 2.27 8.54 0.38
N TRP A 208 1.47 9.30 1.11
CA TRP A 208 1.39 9.22 2.56
C TRP A 208 0.02 9.67 3.11
N ALA A 209 -0.21 9.41 4.40
CA ALA A 209 -1.36 9.95 5.12
C ALA A 209 -1.06 10.12 6.62
N THR A 210 -1.78 11.03 7.27
CA THR A 210 -1.68 11.31 8.72
C THR A 210 -2.04 10.11 9.58
N TRP A 211 -2.93 9.24 9.11
CA TRP A 211 -3.33 8.02 9.81
C TRP A 211 -2.34 6.87 9.66
N CYS A 212 -1.33 6.98 8.79
CA CYS A 212 -0.34 5.94 8.50
C CYS A 212 0.90 6.08 9.40
N PRO A 213 1.10 5.23 10.42
CA PRO A 213 2.26 5.34 11.31
C PRO A 213 3.63 5.22 10.62
N PRO A 214 3.88 4.27 9.70
CA PRO A 214 5.18 4.19 9.02
C PRO A 214 5.45 5.42 8.17
N CYS A 215 4.42 5.96 7.49
CA CYS A 215 4.52 7.22 6.75
C CYS A 215 5.00 8.35 7.66
N ARG A 216 4.36 8.53 8.82
CA ARG A 216 4.74 9.55 9.80
C ARG A 216 6.18 9.39 10.31
N LYS A 217 6.66 8.15 10.41
CA LYS A 217 8.03 7.83 10.86
C LYS A 217 9.09 8.29 9.85
N GLU A 218 8.81 8.23 8.54
CA GLU A 218 9.77 8.61 7.50
C GLU A 218 9.79 10.10 7.14
N MET A 219 8.73 10.86 7.44
CA MET A 219 8.64 12.28 7.05
C MET A 219 9.77 13.18 7.57
N PRO A 220 10.26 13.05 8.82
CA PRO A 220 11.41 13.85 9.28
C PRO A 220 12.69 13.57 8.48
N ASP A 221 12.87 12.33 8.01
CA ASP A 221 13.99 11.96 7.15
C ASP A 221 13.86 12.61 5.78
N LEU A 222 12.64 12.60 5.20
CA LEU A 222 12.32 13.28 3.95
C LEU A 222 12.59 14.79 4.03
N ASP A 223 12.18 15.43 5.12
CA ASP A 223 12.43 16.85 5.37
C ASP A 223 13.93 17.15 5.43
N THR A 224 14.69 16.34 6.17
CA THR A 224 16.14 16.48 6.27
C THR A 224 16.81 16.37 4.90
N LEU A 225 16.41 15.40 4.08
CA LEU A 225 16.94 15.18 2.74
C LEU A 225 16.55 16.30 1.77
N ALA A 226 15.31 16.78 1.83
CA ALA A 226 14.84 17.91 1.04
C ALA A 226 15.71 19.14 1.25
N HIS A 227 16.00 19.50 2.51
CA HIS A 227 16.88 20.62 2.83
C HIS A 227 18.33 20.37 2.41
N ARG A 228 18.88 19.20 2.75
CA ARG A 228 20.29 18.86 2.47
C ARG A 228 20.62 18.90 0.98
N PHE A 229 19.73 18.40 0.13
CA PHE A 229 20.00 18.22 -1.29
C PHE A 229 19.26 19.20 -2.22
N ALA A 230 18.54 20.18 -1.69
CA ALA A 230 17.88 21.23 -2.48
C ALA A 230 18.83 21.92 -3.47
N LYS A 231 20.06 22.25 -3.04
CA LYS A 231 21.09 22.89 -3.90
C LYS A 231 21.63 21.96 -4.98
N GLN A 232 21.53 20.64 -4.78
CA GLN A 232 21.83 19.66 -5.82
C GLN A 232 20.62 19.44 -6.75
N GLY A 233 19.52 20.16 -6.56
CA GLY A 233 18.33 20.07 -7.40
C GLY A 233 17.41 18.89 -7.06
N LEU A 234 17.43 18.40 -5.81
CA LEU A 234 16.37 17.54 -5.30
C LEU A 234 15.09 18.37 -5.05
N VAL A 235 13.94 17.81 -5.44
CA VAL A 235 12.61 18.27 -5.04
C VAL A 235 11.88 17.09 -4.42
N VAL A 236 11.40 17.26 -3.19
CA VAL A 236 10.55 16.27 -2.52
C VAL A 236 9.11 16.75 -2.59
N LEU A 237 8.21 15.88 -3.03
CA LEU A 237 6.76 16.12 -3.09
C LEU A 237 6.07 14.97 -2.35
N SER A 238 5.45 15.25 -1.20
CA SER A 238 4.59 14.25 -0.54
C SER A 238 3.13 14.52 -0.88
N LEU A 239 2.41 13.51 -1.35
CA LEU A 239 1.03 13.57 -1.81
C LEU A 239 0.12 12.84 -0.81
N SER A 240 -0.96 13.50 -0.40
CA SER A 240 -2.00 12.90 0.44
C SER A 240 -3.36 12.97 -0.27
N ASP A 241 -4.12 11.89 -0.19
CA ASP A 241 -5.49 11.78 -0.70
C ASP A 241 -6.56 12.01 0.39
N GLU A 242 -6.17 12.50 1.57
CA GLU A 242 -7.11 12.78 2.65
C GLU A 242 -7.97 14.02 2.34
N ASP A 243 -9.30 13.85 2.34
CA ASP A 243 -10.26 14.95 2.13
C ASP A 243 -10.19 16.04 3.22
N ASP A 244 -9.79 15.69 4.44
CA ASP A 244 -9.62 16.64 5.54
C ASP A 244 -8.27 17.36 5.45
N HIS A 245 -8.21 18.34 4.54
CA HIS A 245 -7.01 19.15 4.31
C HIS A 245 -6.56 19.91 5.58
N ALA A 246 -7.51 20.26 6.47
CA ALA A 246 -7.19 20.95 7.72
C ALA A 246 -6.43 20.03 8.68
N LYS A 247 -6.82 18.76 8.77
CA LYS A 247 -6.09 17.73 9.51
C LYS A 247 -4.69 17.51 8.95
N VAL A 248 -4.54 17.43 7.62
CA VAL A 248 -3.22 17.32 6.97
C VAL A 248 -2.37 18.54 7.33
N ALA A 249 -2.88 19.76 7.15
CA ALA A 249 -2.15 20.99 7.47
C ALA A 249 -1.75 21.09 8.95
N SER A 250 -2.65 20.73 9.87
CA SER A 250 -2.36 20.71 11.30
C SER A 250 -1.27 19.71 11.65
N TYR A 251 -1.25 18.54 11.01
CA TYR A 251 -0.20 17.55 11.22
C TYR A 251 1.17 18.09 10.76
N ILE A 252 1.24 18.60 9.53
CA ILE A 252 2.46 19.16 8.94
C ILE A 252 3.04 20.30 9.79
N SER A 253 2.18 21.23 10.22
CA SER A 253 2.61 22.35 11.05
C SER A 253 3.09 21.91 12.44
N SER A 254 2.39 20.97 13.10
CA SER A 254 2.78 20.51 14.45
C SER A 254 4.06 19.68 14.47
N HIS A 255 4.47 19.09 13.33
CA HIS A 255 5.67 18.27 13.21
C HIS A 255 6.82 19.01 12.51
N ASN A 256 6.68 20.32 12.23
CA ASN A 256 7.69 21.15 11.56
C ASN A 256 8.20 20.54 10.24
N ILE A 257 7.30 20.02 9.41
CA ILE A 257 7.65 19.51 8.08
C ILE A 257 7.64 20.68 7.09
N ASN A 258 8.76 20.95 6.41
CA ASN A 258 9.00 22.14 5.60
C ASN A 258 9.40 21.82 4.16
N TYR A 259 8.72 20.87 3.53
CA TYR A 259 8.79 20.63 2.09
C TYR A 259 7.37 20.53 1.50
N PRO A 260 7.21 20.61 0.16
CA PRO A 260 5.89 20.62 -0.46
C PRO A 260 5.02 19.40 -0.13
N ILE A 261 3.83 19.67 0.41
CA ILE A 261 2.79 18.67 0.69
C ILE A 261 1.61 18.95 -0.24
N LEU A 262 1.40 18.06 -1.22
CA LEU A 262 0.41 18.16 -2.28
C LEU A 262 -0.85 17.39 -1.90
N LEU A 263 -1.99 17.89 -2.36
CA LEU A 263 -3.29 17.25 -2.17
C LEU A 263 -3.68 16.54 -3.47
N ASP A 264 -3.95 15.24 -3.39
CA ASP A 264 -4.44 14.40 -4.49
C ASP A 264 -5.90 14.01 -4.24
N PRO A 265 -6.84 14.96 -4.38
CA PRO A 265 -8.26 14.66 -4.17
C PRO A 265 -8.69 13.49 -5.08
N ASP A 266 -9.54 12.62 -4.56
CA ASP A 266 -10.04 11.41 -5.21
C ASP A 266 -8.98 10.30 -5.49
N GLY A 267 -7.73 10.50 -5.05
CA GLY A 267 -6.63 9.54 -5.17
C GLY A 267 -6.27 9.21 -6.62
N THR A 268 -6.54 10.12 -7.56
CA THR A 268 -6.36 9.86 -9.00
C THR A 268 -4.89 9.74 -9.37
N THR A 269 -4.01 10.52 -8.74
CA THR A 269 -2.56 10.43 -8.95
C THR A 269 -2.03 9.15 -8.34
N ALA A 270 -2.45 8.79 -7.12
CA ALA A 270 -2.10 7.51 -6.49
C ALA A 270 -2.45 6.31 -7.38
N LYS A 271 -3.64 6.31 -7.99
CA LYS A 271 -4.07 5.27 -8.95
C LYS A 271 -3.21 5.22 -10.21
N LYS A 272 -2.87 6.38 -10.81
CA LYS A 272 -1.96 6.47 -11.97
C LYS A 272 -0.56 5.95 -11.68
N PHE A 273 -0.12 6.04 -10.43
CA PHE A 273 1.17 5.56 -9.96
C PHE A 273 1.13 4.11 -9.44
N HIS A 274 -0.01 3.41 -9.62
CA HIS A 274 -0.20 2.03 -9.14
C HIS A 274 0.07 1.89 -7.62
N VAL A 275 -0.30 2.90 -6.84
CA VAL A 275 -0.14 2.90 -5.37
C VAL A 275 -1.23 2.04 -4.74
N GLU A 276 -0.87 0.85 -4.31
CA GLU A 276 -1.76 -0.13 -3.64
C GLU A 276 -1.68 -0.06 -2.10
N GLY A 277 -0.67 0.62 -1.57
CA GLY A 277 -0.41 0.78 -0.14
C GLY A 277 0.57 1.92 0.12
N ILE A 278 0.56 2.45 1.35
CA ILE A 278 1.41 3.57 1.78
C ILE A 278 2.23 3.21 3.04
N PRO A 279 3.44 3.78 3.21
CA PRO A 279 4.07 4.76 2.31
C PRO A 279 4.60 4.14 1.03
N LYS A 280 4.60 4.93 -0.04
CA LYS A 280 5.14 4.54 -1.35
C LYS A 280 5.94 5.68 -1.94
N THR A 281 7.20 5.43 -2.31
CA THR A 281 8.09 6.48 -2.84
C THR A 281 8.65 6.10 -4.19
N PHE A 282 8.70 7.07 -5.10
CA PHE A 282 9.31 7.01 -6.42
C PHE A 282 10.37 8.09 -6.54
N ILE A 283 11.55 7.73 -7.06
CA ILE A 283 12.62 8.69 -7.39
C ILE A 283 12.71 8.79 -8.90
N PHE A 284 12.45 9.99 -9.41
CA PHE A 284 12.67 10.35 -10.79
C PHE A 284 14.04 10.99 -10.96
N ASP A 285 14.79 10.55 -11.96
CA ASP A 285 16.01 11.20 -12.38
C ASP A 285 15.75 12.52 -13.13
N ARG A 286 16.83 13.20 -13.52
CA ARG A 286 16.75 14.47 -14.24
C ARG A 286 16.10 14.38 -15.62
N SER A 287 16.07 13.21 -16.24
CA SER A 287 15.40 13.01 -17.51
C SER A 287 13.90 12.76 -17.34
N GLY A 288 13.43 12.48 -16.12
CA GLY A 288 12.05 12.12 -15.80
C GLY A 288 11.81 10.61 -15.86
N LYS A 289 12.86 9.79 -15.73
CA LYS A 289 12.78 8.33 -15.66
C LYS A 289 12.76 7.86 -14.21
N VAL A 290 12.10 6.74 -13.91
CA VAL A 290 12.09 6.18 -12.55
C VAL A 290 13.45 5.54 -12.29
N ALA A 291 14.25 6.15 -11.43
CA ALA A 291 15.56 5.66 -11.03
C ALA A 291 15.46 4.65 -9.88
N ALA A 292 14.52 4.84 -8.96
CA ALA A 292 14.31 3.96 -7.81
C ALA A 292 12.86 4.02 -7.32
N GLN A 293 12.43 2.95 -6.66
CA GLN A 293 11.09 2.83 -6.06
C GLN A 293 11.18 2.09 -4.72
N SER A 294 10.39 2.53 -3.73
CA SER A 294 10.24 1.80 -2.46
C SER A 294 9.14 0.75 -2.54
N ILE A 295 9.27 -0.34 -1.78
CA ILE A 295 8.14 -1.26 -1.54
C ILE A 295 7.25 -0.65 -0.46
N ASP A 296 7.83 -0.36 0.71
CA ASP A 296 7.19 0.28 1.87
C ASP A 296 8.08 1.41 2.43
N MET A 297 8.01 1.64 3.75
CA MET A 297 8.74 2.65 4.51
C MET A 297 10.26 2.52 4.33
N ARG A 298 10.95 3.66 4.22
CA ARG A 298 12.42 3.69 4.19
C ARG A 298 13.00 4.51 5.34
N THR A 299 14.22 4.16 5.74
CA THR A 299 15.06 5.00 6.59
C THR A 299 15.73 6.11 5.77
N GLN A 300 16.24 7.15 6.43
CA GLN A 300 17.07 8.18 5.78
C GLN A 300 18.21 7.59 4.93
N GLY A 301 18.91 6.56 5.44
CA GLY A 301 20.03 5.94 4.74
C GLY A 301 19.59 5.24 3.45
N GLN A 302 18.45 4.54 3.49
CA GLN A 302 17.88 3.90 2.30
C GLN A 302 17.40 4.94 1.28
N PHE A 303 16.77 6.04 1.70
CA PHE A 303 16.42 7.12 0.79
C PHE A 303 17.67 7.76 0.15
N LEU A 304 18.75 7.94 0.92
CA LEU A 304 20.01 8.43 0.36
C LEU A 304 20.55 7.48 -0.72
N ALA A 305 20.53 6.16 -0.47
CA ALA A 305 20.93 5.16 -1.46
C ALA A 305 20.06 5.22 -2.72
N MET A 306 18.74 5.39 -2.58
CA MET A 306 17.82 5.57 -3.71
C MET A 306 18.12 6.86 -4.48
N LEU A 307 18.39 7.97 -3.80
CA LEU A 307 18.73 9.26 -4.41
C LEU A 307 20.07 9.22 -5.18
N GLN A 308 21.04 8.42 -4.71
CA GLN A 308 22.30 8.20 -5.41
C GLN A 308 22.10 7.56 -6.79
N GLN A 309 21.10 6.68 -6.95
CA GLN A 309 20.76 6.09 -8.25
C GLN A 309 20.29 7.16 -9.25
N ALA A 310 19.75 8.28 -8.76
CA ALA A 310 19.38 9.45 -9.58
C ALA A 310 20.50 10.52 -9.68
N GLY A 311 21.69 10.23 -9.14
CA GLY A 311 22.87 11.09 -9.25
C GLY A 311 23.05 12.15 -8.17
N ILE A 312 22.31 12.08 -7.05
CA ILE A 312 22.59 12.90 -5.86
C ILE A 312 23.85 12.38 -5.15
N LYS A 313 24.71 13.29 -4.69
CA LYS A 313 25.97 12.95 -4.00
C LYS A 313 25.90 13.32 -2.52
N PRO A 314 26.32 12.43 -1.58
CA PRO A 314 26.28 12.68 -0.13
C PRO A 314 27.06 13.91 0.33
#